data_AF-J5PRU2-F1
#
_entry.id   AF-J5PRU2-F1
#
_cell.length_a   1.000
_cell.length_b   1.000
_cell.length_c   1.000
_cell.angle_alpha   90.00
_cell.angle_beta   90.00
_cell.angle_gamma   90.00
#
_symmetry.space_group_name_H-M   'P 1'
#
loop_
_entity.id
_entity.type
_entity.pdbx_description
1 polymer ?
#
loop_
_entity_poly.entity_id
_entity_poly.type
_entity_poly.pdbx_seq_one_letter_code
_entity_poly.pdbx_strand_id
1 'polypeptide(L)'
;MGRCFRTLRGLGRDRGGNVAIVVALTLVPMIIAVGASFDYIRTYNIRQRMQSDLDTALIAAVKEIDTDDSTALKQKVSDWFGAQVESSYTLGDINIDTSNHKITATASGTVPTTLMKIANINTVPISVGSAVKGPATSYLNVYIVIDTSPSMLLAATTAGQATMYSGIGCQFACHTGDSHTVSNKTYANNYEYSTAKGIKLRADVAGDAVKDVLALVDTADSNHQRIKVGLYSLGDTLTEVLSPTLSTDTARSRLADSSYGLTSATSKAATYFDVSLATLKQKVGTGGDGTTSGTPLKLVLLLTDGVQSQREWVTDKVTWDKNGNATSGAYWNKVAPLNPAWCAYLKDQSDTMAVLYTEYLPLTSDWGYKATVGSTMASANWKNTWGGTMQSGVSTSITRRDYIPYALSDCASSKSLFISAASSTEITAGLSALFTQYLSSVRLTQ
;
A
#
# COMPACT_ATOMS: atom_id res chain seq x y z
N MET A 1 -30.52 21.58 -33.76
CA MET A 1 -29.64 22.70 -34.19
C MET A 1 -30.39 23.95 -34.69
N GLY A 2 -31.56 23.86 -35.34
CA GLY A 2 -32.23 25.03 -35.94
C GLY A 2 -32.81 26.09 -34.98
N ARG A 3 -33.13 25.75 -33.71
CA ARG A 3 -33.66 26.72 -32.73
C ARG A 3 -32.61 27.67 -32.18
N CYS A 4 -31.35 27.23 -32.06
CA CYS A 4 -30.24 28.04 -31.52
C CYS A 4 -29.78 29.12 -32.52
N PHE A 5 -29.84 28.83 -33.82
CA PHE A 5 -29.54 29.81 -34.88
C PHE A 5 -30.61 30.89 -35.03
N ARG A 6 -31.88 30.61 -34.70
CA ARG A 6 -32.98 31.57 -34.80
C ARG A 6 -32.94 32.60 -33.66
N THR A 7 -32.55 32.20 -32.45
CA THR A 7 -32.32 33.11 -31.31
C THR A 7 -31.10 34.01 -31.52
N LEU A 8 -30.00 33.50 -32.09
CA LEU A 8 -28.83 34.31 -32.46
C LEU A 8 -29.13 35.38 -33.52
N ARG A 9 -30.02 35.05 -34.48
CA ARG A 9 -30.44 35.99 -35.53
C ARG A 9 -31.44 37.04 -35.04
N GLY A 10 -32.14 36.77 -33.94
CA GLY A 10 -32.99 37.73 -33.22
C GLY A 10 -32.17 38.77 -32.44
N LEU A 11 -31.08 38.34 -31.78
CA LEU A 11 -30.13 39.21 -31.09
C LEU A 11 -29.50 40.27 -31.99
N GLY A 12 -29.17 39.92 -33.25
CA GLY A 12 -28.62 40.87 -34.22
C GLY A 12 -29.64 41.84 -34.84
N ARG A 13 -30.95 41.61 -34.63
CA ARG A 13 -32.04 42.48 -35.13
C ARG A 13 -32.63 43.39 -34.06
N ASP A 14 -32.24 43.21 -32.81
CA ASP A 14 -32.73 44.01 -31.70
C ASP A 14 -32.02 45.37 -31.67
N ARG A 15 -32.78 46.46 -31.86
CA ARG A 15 -32.24 47.84 -31.93
C ARG A 15 -32.25 48.56 -30.57
N GLY A 16 -32.80 47.93 -29.53
CA GLY A 16 -32.64 48.41 -28.16
C GLY A 16 -31.24 48.05 -27.68
N GLY A 17 -30.27 48.96 -27.81
CA GLY A 17 -28.84 48.75 -27.50
C GLY A 17 -28.48 48.21 -26.11
N ASN A 18 -29.46 47.92 -25.26
CA ASN A 18 -29.31 47.41 -23.90
C ASN A 18 -28.66 46.02 -23.84
N VAL A 19 -28.99 45.10 -24.75
CA VAL A 19 -28.45 43.72 -24.70
C VAL A 19 -26.97 43.68 -25.05
N ALA A 20 -26.54 44.40 -26.09
CA ALA A 20 -25.13 44.50 -26.47
C ALA A 20 -24.29 45.18 -25.37
N ILE A 21 -24.85 46.21 -24.72
CA ILE A 21 -24.20 46.89 -23.59
C ILE A 21 -24.05 45.95 -22.39
N VAL A 22 -25.10 45.22 -22.00
CA VAL A 22 -25.04 44.26 -20.88
C VAL A 22 -24.06 43.12 -21.18
N VAL A 23 -24.04 42.59 -22.41
CA VAL A 23 -23.07 41.56 -22.82
C VAL A 23 -21.64 42.13 -22.78
N ALA A 24 -21.40 43.33 -23.31
CA ALA A 24 -20.07 43.94 -23.27
C ALA A 24 -19.59 44.20 -21.83
N LEU A 25 -20.47 44.67 -20.95
CA LEU A 25 -20.16 44.92 -19.54
C LEU A 25 -19.94 43.63 -18.73
N THR A 26 -20.64 42.53 -19.05
CA THR A 26 -20.50 41.23 -18.36
C THR A 26 -19.37 40.36 -18.89
N LEU A 27 -18.93 40.59 -20.13
CA LEU A 27 -17.81 39.87 -20.75
C LEU A 27 -16.47 40.17 -20.05
N VAL A 28 -16.25 41.41 -19.62
CA VAL A 28 -15.05 41.83 -18.89
C VAL A 28 -14.86 41.05 -17.58
N PRO A 29 -15.81 41.01 -16.63
CA PRO A 29 -15.66 40.23 -15.40
C PRO A 29 -15.60 38.71 -15.65
N MET A 30 -16.24 38.18 -16.70
CA MET A 30 -16.10 36.76 -17.07
C MET A 30 -14.68 36.41 -17.53
N ILE A 31 -14.08 37.24 -18.38
CA ILE A 31 -12.69 37.03 -18.84
C ILE A 31 -11.72 37.12 -17.66
N ILE A 32 -11.94 38.06 -16.74
CA ILE A 32 -11.13 38.18 -15.52
C ILE A 32 -11.28 36.93 -14.65
N ALA A 33 -12.50 36.39 -14.47
CA ALA A 33 -12.74 35.19 -13.66
C ALA A 33 -12.06 33.94 -14.24
N VAL A 34 -12.16 33.75 -15.56
CA VAL A 34 -11.45 32.66 -16.26
C VAL A 34 -9.94 32.85 -16.15
N GLY A 35 -9.47 34.08 -16.33
CA GLY A 35 -8.05 34.41 -16.23
C GLY A 35 -7.44 34.16 -14.85
N ALA A 36 -8.17 34.53 -13.80
CA ALA A 36 -7.79 34.27 -12.42
C ALA A 36 -7.68 32.77 -12.13
N SER A 37 -8.54 31.94 -12.73
CA SER A 37 -8.50 30.48 -12.55
C SER A 37 -7.24 29.86 -13.14
N PHE A 38 -6.83 30.29 -14.34
CA PHE A 38 -5.59 29.80 -14.96
C PHE A 38 -4.34 30.26 -14.18
N ASP A 39 -4.28 31.54 -13.79
CA ASP A 39 -3.17 32.06 -12.98
C ASP A 39 -3.10 31.39 -11.60
N TYR A 40 -4.26 31.04 -11.01
CA TYR A 40 -4.33 30.27 -9.77
C TYR A 40 -3.79 28.85 -9.92
N ILE A 41 -4.20 28.11 -10.95
CA ILE A 41 -3.68 26.75 -11.21
C ILE A 41 -2.17 26.77 -11.41
N ARG A 42 -1.65 27.76 -12.16
CA ARG A 42 -0.20 27.92 -12.35
C ARG A 42 0.52 28.21 -11.03
N THR A 43 -0.02 29.11 -10.22
CA THR A 43 0.53 29.46 -8.90
C THR A 43 0.53 28.24 -7.97
N TYR A 44 -0.56 27.47 -7.97
CA TYR A 44 -0.68 26.25 -7.17
C TYR A 44 0.35 25.20 -7.57
N ASN A 45 0.54 24.96 -8.87
CA ASN A 45 1.54 24.01 -9.36
C ASN A 45 2.97 24.41 -8.99
N ILE A 46 3.31 25.70 -9.05
CA ILE A 46 4.63 26.20 -8.63
C ILE A 46 4.80 26.05 -7.11
N ARG A 47 3.77 26.36 -6.31
CA ARG A 47 3.78 26.14 -4.86
C ARG A 47 4.05 24.67 -4.50
N GLN A 48 3.42 23.73 -5.21
CA GLN A 48 3.63 22.29 -5.00
C GLN A 48 5.06 21.85 -5.35
N ARG A 49 5.62 22.34 -6.46
CA ARG A 49 7.03 22.07 -6.82
C ARG A 49 7.99 22.65 -5.78
N MET A 50 7.78 23.89 -5.36
CA MET A 50 8.57 24.55 -4.33
C MET A 50 8.55 23.79 -2.99
N GLN A 51 7.41 23.23 -2.59
CA GLN A 51 7.31 22.36 -1.41
C GLN A 51 8.16 21.08 -1.60
N SER A 52 8.01 20.40 -2.74
CA SER A 52 8.74 19.16 -3.03
C SER A 52 10.26 19.37 -3.05
N ASP A 53 10.72 20.49 -3.61
CA ASP A 53 12.14 20.83 -3.67
C ASP A 53 12.70 21.13 -2.27
N LEU A 54 11.93 21.86 -1.45
CA LEU A 54 12.28 22.14 -0.06
C LEU A 54 12.37 20.88 0.79
N ASP A 55 11.38 19.98 0.67
CA ASP A 55 11.33 18.69 1.38
C ASP A 55 12.56 17.83 1.02
N THR A 56 12.92 17.80 -0.26
CA THR A 56 14.08 17.05 -0.76
C THR A 56 15.39 17.59 -0.18
N ALA A 57 15.57 18.92 -0.21
CA ALA A 57 16.76 19.57 0.32
C ALA A 57 16.93 19.33 1.83
N LEU A 58 15.82 19.41 2.57
CA LEU A 58 15.80 19.12 3.99
C LEU A 58 16.13 17.67 4.31
N ILE A 59 15.53 16.69 3.62
CA ILE A 59 15.86 15.27 3.82
C ILE A 59 17.35 15.01 3.54
N ALA A 60 17.90 15.63 2.50
CA ALA A 60 19.31 15.43 2.16
C ALA A 60 20.24 15.96 3.26
N ALA A 61 19.97 17.16 3.79
CA ALA A 61 20.75 17.74 4.87
C ALA A 61 20.59 16.98 6.19
N VAL A 62 19.36 16.55 6.53
CA VAL A 62 19.08 15.92 7.83
C VAL A 62 19.76 14.56 8.04
N LYS A 63 20.25 13.93 6.96
CA LYS A 63 21.04 12.69 7.05
C LYS A 63 22.34 12.87 7.82
N GLU A 64 22.91 14.07 7.83
CA GLU A 64 24.19 14.38 8.45
C GLU A 64 24.05 15.24 9.70
N ILE A 65 22.84 15.36 10.26
CA ILE A 65 22.59 16.21 11.44
C ILE A 65 23.34 15.76 12.71
N ASP A 66 23.77 14.49 12.76
CA ASP A 66 24.54 13.94 13.87
C ASP A 66 26.05 14.16 13.73
N THR A 67 26.51 14.46 12.51
CA THR A 67 27.93 14.55 12.16
C THR A 67 28.36 15.97 11.81
N ASP A 68 27.48 16.75 11.21
CA ASP A 68 27.74 18.11 10.75
C ASP A 68 27.27 19.17 11.77
N ASP A 69 27.94 20.32 11.76
CA ASP A 69 27.48 21.47 12.52
C ASP A 69 26.32 22.22 11.82
N SER A 70 25.68 23.13 12.55
CA SER A 70 24.55 23.92 12.02
C SER A 70 24.91 24.80 10.81
N THR A 71 26.18 25.16 10.61
CA THR A 71 26.60 25.98 9.46
C THR A 71 26.71 25.10 8.21
N ALA A 72 27.37 23.94 8.34
CA ALA A 72 27.48 22.95 7.27
C ALA A 72 26.10 22.45 6.81
N LEU A 73 25.19 22.18 7.75
CA LEU A 73 23.83 21.76 7.43
C LEU A 73 23.03 22.85 6.69
N LYS A 74 23.13 24.13 7.10
CA LYS A 74 22.49 25.25 6.38
C LYS A 74 23.02 25.38 4.96
N GLN A 75 24.33 25.19 4.77
CA GLN A 75 24.95 25.22 3.45
C GLN A 75 24.42 24.07 2.60
N LYS A 76 24.32 22.85 3.14
CA LYS A 76 23.76 21.70 2.41
C LYS A 76 22.32 21.92 1.99
N VAL A 77 21.45 22.41 2.88
CA VAL A 77 20.07 22.75 2.50
C VAL A 77 20.09 23.76 1.34
N SER A 78 20.95 24.77 1.39
CA SER A 78 21.07 25.78 0.33
C SER A 78 21.58 25.20 -0.99
N ASP A 79 22.58 24.32 -0.96
CA ASP A 79 23.16 23.68 -2.15
C ASP A 79 22.16 22.73 -2.81
N TRP A 80 21.50 21.89 -2.01
CA TRP A 80 20.47 20.97 -2.50
C TRP A 80 19.26 21.71 -3.06
N PHE A 81 18.80 22.77 -2.38
CA PHE A 81 17.70 23.59 -2.87
C PHE A 81 18.11 24.34 -4.14
N GLY A 82 19.31 24.92 -4.18
CA GLY A 82 19.83 25.63 -5.35
C GLY A 82 20.02 24.75 -6.58
N ALA A 83 20.41 23.48 -6.40
CA ALA A 83 20.55 22.52 -7.50
C ALA A 83 19.21 22.16 -8.16
N GLN A 84 18.10 22.32 -7.44
CA GLN A 84 16.76 21.91 -7.85
C GLN A 84 15.96 23.06 -8.50
N VAL A 85 16.38 24.32 -8.28
CA VAL A 85 15.60 25.51 -8.65
C VAL A 85 16.08 26.16 -9.94
N GLU A 86 15.15 26.42 -10.87
CA GLU A 86 15.45 27.08 -12.15
C GLU A 86 15.19 28.60 -12.21
N SER A 87 14.76 29.29 -11.11
CA SER A 87 14.87 30.78 -10.87
C SER A 87 13.63 31.49 -10.30
N SER A 88 12.56 30.79 -9.87
CA SER A 88 11.26 31.43 -9.54
C SER A 88 10.93 31.57 -8.05
N TYR A 89 11.77 31.02 -7.17
CA TYR A 89 11.60 31.07 -5.72
C TYR A 89 12.96 30.93 -5.03
N THR A 90 13.07 31.46 -3.83
CA THR A 90 14.29 31.51 -3.03
C THR A 90 14.06 30.88 -1.67
N LEU A 91 15.13 30.28 -1.14
CA LEU A 91 15.13 29.78 0.22
C LEU A 91 14.99 30.96 1.20
N GLY A 92 14.13 30.80 2.20
CA GLY A 92 13.92 31.73 3.30
C GLY A 92 14.71 31.31 4.53
N ASP A 93 14.13 31.50 5.72
CA ASP A 93 14.79 31.18 6.97
C ASP A 93 15.01 29.66 7.13
N ILE A 94 16.21 29.30 7.58
CA ILE A 94 16.59 27.92 7.97
C ILE A 94 16.90 27.92 9.47
N ASN A 95 16.13 27.16 10.23
CA ASN A 95 16.36 26.87 11.63
C ASN A 95 16.89 25.44 11.81
N ILE A 96 17.95 25.28 12.61
CA ILE A 96 18.55 23.99 12.91
C ILE A 96 18.59 23.83 14.42
N ASP A 97 17.90 22.78 14.88
CA ASP A 97 17.89 22.33 16.27
C ASP A 97 18.63 21.00 16.32
N THR A 98 19.94 21.06 16.56
CA THR A 98 20.78 19.87 16.67
C THR A 98 20.43 19.02 17.89
N SER A 99 19.89 19.62 18.95
CA SER A 99 19.47 18.90 20.17
C SER A 99 18.26 18.00 19.93
N ASN A 100 17.29 18.46 19.14
CA ASN A 100 16.12 17.66 18.75
C ASN A 100 16.27 17.01 17.37
N HIS A 101 17.49 17.05 16.80
CA HIS A 101 17.82 16.62 15.44
C HIS A 101 16.82 17.14 14.41
N LYS A 102 16.35 18.39 14.52
CA LYS A 102 15.30 18.96 13.66
C LYS A 102 15.87 20.08 12.78
N ILE A 103 15.56 20.04 11.49
CA ILE A 103 15.78 21.17 10.56
C ILE A 103 14.41 21.67 10.14
N THR A 104 14.20 22.98 10.18
CA THR A 104 12.99 23.64 9.67
C THR A 104 13.43 24.70 8.68
N ALA A 105 12.82 24.75 7.51
CA ALA A 105 13.10 25.78 6.53
C ALA A 105 11.83 26.32 5.91
N THR A 106 11.90 27.55 5.41
CA THR A 106 10.86 28.17 4.61
C THR A 106 11.40 28.48 3.23
N ALA A 107 10.54 28.51 2.21
CA ALA A 107 10.87 28.99 0.88
C ALA A 107 9.76 29.91 0.39
N SER A 108 10.14 30.99 -0.29
CA SER A 108 9.19 31.98 -0.79
C SER A 108 9.52 32.44 -2.19
N GLY A 109 8.52 32.90 -2.92
CA GLY A 109 8.70 33.35 -4.30
C GLY A 109 7.51 34.17 -4.78
N THR A 110 7.62 34.68 -6.00
CA THR A 110 6.54 35.40 -6.66
C THR A 110 6.26 34.78 -8.01
N VAL A 111 5.00 34.42 -8.25
CA VAL A 111 4.57 33.87 -9.54
C VAL A 111 4.01 35.02 -10.39
N PRO A 112 4.61 35.34 -11.54
CA PRO A 112 4.07 36.38 -12.43
C PRO A 112 2.73 35.91 -13.00
N THR A 113 1.71 36.73 -12.87
CA THR A 113 0.39 36.47 -13.47
C THR A 113 0.41 36.77 -14.96
N THR A 114 -0.49 36.14 -15.71
CA THR A 114 -0.62 36.37 -17.16
C THR A 114 -1.89 37.15 -17.45
N LEU A 115 -3.02 36.69 -16.91
CA LEU A 115 -4.36 37.20 -17.21
C LEU A 115 -4.86 38.16 -16.13
N MET A 116 -4.46 37.95 -14.87
CA MET A 116 -4.78 38.89 -13.77
C MET A 116 -4.06 40.24 -13.90
N LYS A 117 -3.11 40.39 -14.82
CA LYS A 117 -2.53 41.70 -15.20
C LYS A 117 -3.59 42.70 -15.67
N ILE A 118 -4.69 42.22 -16.26
CA ILE A 118 -5.83 43.06 -16.66
C ILE A 118 -6.48 43.73 -15.43
N ALA A 119 -6.44 43.06 -14.28
CA ALA A 119 -6.91 43.57 -12.99
C ALA A 119 -5.80 44.26 -12.17
N ASN A 120 -4.67 44.62 -12.81
CA ASN A 120 -3.49 45.23 -12.18
C ASN A 120 -2.84 44.38 -11.07
N ILE A 121 -3.03 43.05 -11.11
CA ILE A 121 -2.35 42.10 -10.21
C ILE A 121 -1.26 41.44 -11.03
N ASN A 122 -0.02 41.88 -10.88
CA ASN A 122 1.12 41.45 -11.70
C ASN A 122 1.82 40.17 -11.20
N THR A 123 1.68 39.85 -9.91
CA THR A 123 2.34 38.72 -9.26
C THR A 123 1.49 38.18 -8.11
N VAL A 124 1.58 36.88 -7.85
CA VAL A 124 1.04 36.24 -6.64
C VAL A 124 2.19 35.76 -5.76
N PRO A 125 2.29 36.21 -4.50
CA PRO A 125 3.30 35.71 -3.57
C PRO A 125 2.95 34.28 -3.14
N ILE A 126 3.97 33.43 -3.05
CA ILE A 126 3.87 32.07 -2.53
C ILE A 126 4.90 31.87 -1.41
N SER A 127 4.52 31.09 -0.40
CA SER A 127 5.39 30.71 0.72
C SER A 127 5.05 29.29 1.19
N VAL A 128 6.07 28.47 1.39
CA VAL A 128 5.98 27.12 1.94
C VAL A 128 6.92 26.96 3.12
N GLY A 129 6.58 26.06 4.03
CA GLY A 129 7.41 25.66 5.15
C GLY A 129 7.55 24.14 5.14
N SER A 130 8.67 23.66 5.65
CA SER A 130 8.89 22.24 5.85
C SER A 130 9.80 22.03 7.04
N ALA A 131 9.59 20.93 7.76
CA ALA A 131 10.49 20.48 8.80
C ALA A 131 10.79 18.99 8.68
N VAL A 132 12.04 18.66 9.03
CA VAL A 132 12.57 17.30 9.04
C VAL A 132 13.26 17.00 10.35
N LYS A 133 13.22 15.73 10.76
CA LYS A 133 14.03 15.19 11.85
C LYS A 133 15.10 14.23 11.32
N GLY A 134 16.24 14.20 12.02
CA GLY A 134 17.44 13.41 11.77
C GLY A 134 17.20 11.92 11.69
N PRO A 135 18.27 11.09 11.57
CA PRO A 135 18.14 9.65 11.40
C PRO A 135 17.09 9.11 12.37
N ALA A 136 16.00 8.58 11.79
CA ALA A 136 14.67 8.58 12.37
C ALA A 136 14.70 8.30 13.87
N THR A 137 14.73 9.32 14.73
CA THR A 137 14.76 9.19 16.20
C THR A 137 13.38 8.88 16.77
N SER A 138 12.38 8.85 15.90
CA SER A 138 11.02 8.51 16.28
C SER A 138 10.95 7.10 16.85
N TYR A 139 10.11 6.93 17.86
CA TYR A 139 9.70 5.62 18.35
C TYR A 139 8.68 5.02 17.37
N LEU A 140 8.90 3.78 16.96
CA LEU A 140 8.06 3.08 16.00
C LEU A 140 7.58 1.76 16.58
N ASN A 141 6.34 1.41 16.31
CA ASN A 141 5.84 0.05 16.46
C ASN A 141 5.50 -0.51 15.08
N VAL A 142 6.18 -1.59 14.70
CA VAL A 142 5.94 -2.34 13.47
C VAL A 142 5.10 -3.58 13.79
N TYR A 143 3.87 -3.61 13.30
CA TYR A 143 2.94 -4.73 13.45
C TYR A 143 2.98 -5.56 12.18
N ILE A 144 3.68 -6.69 12.24
CA ILE A 144 3.83 -7.59 11.10
C ILE A 144 2.73 -8.64 11.15
N VAL A 145 1.90 -8.65 10.11
CA VAL A 145 0.72 -9.51 10.01
C VAL A 145 0.94 -10.48 8.86
N ILE A 146 1.12 -11.75 9.21
CA ILE A 146 1.40 -12.82 8.26
C ILE A 146 0.10 -13.58 8.02
N ASP A 147 -0.38 -13.57 6.78
CA ASP A 147 -1.44 -14.47 6.33
C ASP A 147 -0.90 -15.91 6.37
N THR A 148 -1.58 -16.75 7.14
CA THR A 148 -1.22 -18.15 7.36
C THR A 148 -2.35 -19.07 6.89
N SER A 149 -3.22 -18.57 6.01
CA SER A 149 -4.35 -19.32 5.47
C SER A 149 -3.96 -20.36 4.42
N PRO A 150 -4.88 -21.26 4.01
CA PRO A 150 -4.55 -22.34 3.10
C PRO A 150 -4.01 -21.91 1.73
N SER A 151 -4.43 -20.75 1.24
CA SER A 151 -3.99 -20.24 -0.06
C SER A 151 -2.54 -19.76 -0.06
N MET A 152 -1.98 -19.52 1.13
CA MET A 152 -0.56 -19.24 1.35
C MET A 152 0.31 -20.51 1.25
N LEU A 153 -0.29 -21.69 1.19
CA LEU A 153 0.39 -22.97 0.95
C LEU A 153 0.37 -23.37 -0.54
N LEU A 154 0.06 -22.44 -1.42
CA LEU A 154 0.33 -22.58 -2.85
C LEU A 154 1.84 -22.47 -3.09
N ALA A 155 2.40 -23.33 -3.96
CA ALA A 155 3.77 -23.18 -4.41
C ALA A 155 4.00 -21.80 -5.03
N ALA A 156 5.02 -21.09 -4.55
CA ALA A 156 5.24 -19.68 -4.86
C ALA A 156 5.83 -19.43 -6.26
N THR A 157 6.25 -20.47 -6.97
CA THR A 157 6.84 -20.36 -8.31
C THR A 157 6.17 -21.33 -9.28
N THR A 158 6.14 -20.99 -10.57
CA THR A 158 5.61 -21.86 -11.63
C THR A 158 6.34 -23.21 -11.68
N ALA A 159 7.65 -23.22 -11.44
CA ALA A 159 8.44 -24.45 -11.36
C ALA A 159 8.05 -25.32 -10.16
N GLY A 160 7.83 -24.70 -8.99
CA GLY A 160 7.31 -25.37 -7.80
C GLY A 160 5.91 -25.95 -8.04
N GLN A 161 5.02 -25.19 -8.66
CA GLN A 161 3.68 -25.64 -9.05
C GLN A 161 3.73 -26.84 -10.00
N ALA A 162 4.59 -26.82 -11.02
CA ALA A 162 4.77 -27.94 -11.94
C ALA A 162 5.30 -29.19 -11.23
N THR A 163 6.25 -29.03 -10.31
CA THR A 163 6.84 -30.14 -9.52
C THR A 163 5.83 -30.75 -8.56
N MET A 164 5.00 -29.92 -7.93
CA MET A 164 3.88 -30.34 -7.10
C MET A 164 2.84 -31.11 -7.93
N TYR A 165 2.38 -30.55 -9.04
CA TYR A 165 1.35 -31.17 -9.87
C TYR A 165 1.80 -32.49 -10.50
N SER A 166 3.02 -32.55 -11.05
CA SER A 166 3.55 -33.79 -11.66
C SER A 166 3.81 -34.91 -10.64
N GLY A 167 4.13 -34.57 -9.40
CA GLY A 167 4.40 -35.55 -8.35
C GLY A 167 3.15 -36.06 -7.65
N ILE A 168 2.24 -35.16 -7.27
CA ILE A 168 1.12 -35.47 -6.39
C ILE A 168 -0.25 -35.01 -6.92
N GLY A 169 -0.30 -34.43 -8.13
CA GLY A 169 -1.55 -34.02 -8.78
C GLY A 169 -2.16 -32.71 -8.25
N CYS A 170 -1.49 -32.01 -7.33
CA CYS A 170 -2.00 -30.80 -6.68
C CYS A 170 -0.87 -29.80 -6.44
N GLN A 171 -1.09 -28.52 -6.74
CA GLN A 171 -0.13 -27.42 -6.55
C GLN A 171 -0.11 -26.84 -5.12
N PHE A 172 -1.10 -27.19 -4.29
CA PHE A 172 -1.17 -26.78 -2.88
C PHE A 172 -0.56 -27.82 -1.96
N ALA A 173 0.15 -27.33 -0.94
CA ALA A 173 0.61 -28.15 0.20
C ALA A 173 -0.49 -28.36 1.27
N CYS A 174 -1.65 -27.72 1.13
CA CYS A 174 -2.67 -27.58 2.16
C CYS A 174 -3.72 -28.71 2.22
N HIS A 175 -3.29 -29.96 2.21
CA HIS A 175 -4.17 -31.13 2.36
C HIS A 175 -3.62 -32.04 3.45
N THR A 176 -4.44 -32.31 4.47
CA THR A 176 -4.18 -33.32 5.49
C THR A 176 -4.96 -34.59 5.14
N GLY A 177 -4.30 -35.75 5.13
CA GLY A 177 -4.95 -37.06 4.93
C GLY A 177 -4.69 -37.75 3.59
N ASP A 178 -4.10 -37.07 2.61
CA ASP A 178 -3.73 -37.67 1.33
C ASP A 178 -2.25 -38.11 1.37
N SER A 179 -2.00 -39.38 1.72
CA SER A 179 -0.64 -39.91 1.61
C SER A 179 -0.29 -40.15 0.14
N HIS A 180 0.91 -39.72 -0.27
CA HIS A 180 1.38 -39.86 -1.64
C HIS A 180 2.62 -40.74 -1.71
N THR A 181 2.66 -41.67 -2.66
CA THR A 181 3.88 -42.45 -2.94
C THR A 181 4.45 -42.04 -4.28
N VAL A 182 5.65 -41.46 -4.27
CA VAL A 182 6.36 -41.00 -5.47
C VAL A 182 7.75 -41.62 -5.48
N SER A 183 8.09 -42.34 -6.54
CA SER A 183 9.41 -43.00 -6.68
C SER A 183 9.81 -43.86 -5.47
N ASN A 184 8.90 -44.73 -5.01
CA ASN A 184 9.07 -45.62 -3.84
C ASN A 184 9.25 -44.91 -2.48
N LYS A 185 9.03 -43.60 -2.40
CA LYS A 185 8.97 -42.86 -1.13
C LYS A 185 7.53 -42.43 -0.84
N THR A 186 7.05 -42.76 0.35
CA THR A 186 5.75 -42.34 0.87
C THR A 186 5.89 -41.05 1.67
N TYR A 187 5.00 -40.11 1.41
CA TYR A 187 4.84 -38.82 2.09
C TYR A 187 3.48 -38.83 2.78
N ALA A 188 3.38 -38.38 4.03
CA ALA A 188 2.13 -38.43 4.77
C ALA A 188 1.09 -37.43 4.27
N ASN A 189 1.54 -36.36 3.62
CA ASN A 189 0.70 -35.29 3.07
C ASN A 189 1.47 -34.45 2.03
N ASN A 190 0.77 -33.51 1.37
CA ASN A 190 1.35 -32.63 0.35
C ASN A 190 2.45 -31.71 0.90
N TYR A 191 2.34 -31.30 2.17
CA TYR A 191 3.32 -30.44 2.82
C TYR A 191 4.67 -31.13 3.05
N GLU A 192 4.65 -32.41 3.46
CA GLU A 192 5.87 -33.21 3.53
C GLU A 192 6.52 -33.40 2.16
N TYR A 193 5.71 -33.60 1.11
CA TYR A 193 6.22 -33.67 -0.25
C TYR A 193 6.88 -32.35 -0.69
N SER A 194 6.21 -31.21 -0.48
CA SER A 194 6.75 -29.89 -0.85
C SER A 194 8.05 -29.60 -0.11
N THR A 195 8.09 -29.88 1.19
CA THR A 195 9.28 -29.72 2.05
C THR A 195 10.44 -30.59 1.55
N ALA A 196 10.19 -31.88 1.30
CA ALA A 196 11.22 -32.81 0.84
C ALA A 196 11.76 -32.48 -0.56
N LYS A 197 11.01 -31.73 -1.37
CA LYS A 197 11.42 -31.25 -2.70
C LYS A 197 12.01 -29.84 -2.68
N GLY A 198 12.11 -29.19 -1.51
CA GLY A 198 12.61 -27.82 -1.40
C GLY A 198 11.72 -26.78 -2.08
N ILE A 199 10.42 -27.05 -2.20
CA ILE A 199 9.47 -26.17 -2.89
C ILE A 199 9.02 -25.10 -1.90
N LYS A 200 9.39 -23.84 -2.16
CA LYS A 200 8.90 -22.70 -1.38
C LYS A 200 7.41 -22.46 -1.61
N LEU A 201 6.69 -22.30 -0.52
CA LEU A 201 5.29 -21.87 -0.46
C LEU A 201 5.21 -20.37 -0.22
N ARG A 202 4.05 -19.77 -0.48
CA ARG A 202 3.87 -18.30 -0.33
C ARG A 202 4.01 -17.87 1.14
N ALA A 203 3.61 -18.71 2.09
CA ALA A 203 3.88 -18.51 3.51
C ALA A 203 5.39 -18.50 3.85
N ASP A 204 6.20 -19.36 3.21
CA ASP A 204 7.67 -19.35 3.41
C ASP A 204 8.28 -18.06 2.88
N VAL A 205 7.77 -17.62 1.74
CA VAL A 205 8.14 -16.38 1.09
C VAL A 205 7.76 -15.15 1.95
N ALA A 206 6.60 -15.17 2.61
CA ALA A 206 6.24 -14.19 3.62
C ALA A 206 7.14 -14.27 4.87
N GLY A 207 7.54 -15.47 5.30
CA GLY A 207 8.49 -15.62 6.39
C GLY A 207 9.87 -15.02 6.08
N ASP A 208 10.39 -15.24 4.88
CA ASP A 208 11.66 -14.65 4.44
C ASP A 208 11.58 -13.12 4.38
N ALA A 209 10.47 -12.58 3.86
CA ALA A 209 10.15 -11.15 3.92
C ALA A 209 10.26 -10.56 5.33
N VAL A 210 9.69 -11.25 6.33
CA VAL A 210 9.76 -10.78 7.73
C VAL A 210 11.19 -10.79 8.26
N LYS A 211 12.01 -11.79 7.90
CA LYS A 211 13.43 -11.82 8.31
C LYS A 211 14.21 -10.62 7.76
N ASP A 212 13.92 -10.21 6.52
CA ASP A 212 14.53 -9.03 5.90
C ASP A 212 14.09 -7.75 6.60
N VAL A 213 12.80 -7.59 6.91
CA VAL A 213 12.30 -6.46 7.70
C VAL A 213 13.00 -6.37 9.06
N LEU A 214 13.16 -7.50 9.76
CA LEU A 214 13.88 -7.53 11.02
C LEU A 214 15.35 -7.08 10.84
N ALA A 215 16.03 -7.46 9.75
CA ALA A 215 17.40 -7.03 9.47
C ALA A 215 17.49 -5.52 9.18
N LEU A 216 16.48 -4.98 8.50
CA LEU A 216 16.36 -3.54 8.28
C LEU A 216 16.09 -2.78 9.58
N VAL A 217 15.32 -3.37 10.51
CA VAL A 217 15.14 -2.83 11.87
C VAL A 217 16.49 -2.83 12.61
N ASP A 218 17.23 -3.94 12.60
CA ASP A 218 18.57 -4.03 13.22
C ASP A 218 19.51 -2.95 12.66
N THR A 219 19.39 -2.62 11.37
CA THR A 219 20.19 -1.56 10.71
C THR A 219 19.71 -0.15 11.07
N ALA A 220 18.39 0.07 11.13
CA ALA A 220 17.78 1.37 11.37
C ALA A 220 17.77 1.78 12.86
N ASP A 221 17.86 0.82 13.77
CA ASP A 221 17.85 1.01 15.22
C ASP A 221 18.84 0.04 15.88
N SER A 222 20.13 0.21 15.57
CA SER A 222 21.19 -0.74 15.95
C SER A 222 21.40 -0.93 17.45
N ASN A 223 20.90 -0.02 18.29
CA ASN A 223 20.90 -0.16 19.74
C ASN A 223 19.57 -0.71 20.31
N HIS A 224 18.58 -0.96 19.45
CA HIS A 224 17.28 -1.54 19.78
C HIS A 224 16.54 -0.78 20.87
N GLN A 225 16.44 0.54 20.76
CA GLN A 225 15.80 1.37 21.79
C GLN A 225 14.47 1.97 21.37
N ARG A 226 14.16 1.99 20.06
CA ARG A 226 13.08 2.82 19.51
C ARG A 226 12.10 2.06 18.63
N ILE A 227 12.54 1.04 17.91
CA ILE A 227 11.69 0.29 16.99
C ILE A 227 11.28 -1.03 17.62
N LYS A 228 10.00 -1.13 18.00
CA LYS A 228 9.39 -2.36 18.48
C LYS A 228 8.77 -3.12 17.31
N VAL A 229 8.88 -4.44 17.32
CA VAL A 229 8.25 -5.32 16.33
C VAL A 229 7.32 -6.29 17.01
N GLY A 230 6.09 -6.40 16.52
CA GLY A 230 5.10 -7.41 16.91
C GLY A 230 4.79 -8.35 15.74
N LEU A 231 4.44 -9.60 16.06
CA LEU A 231 4.11 -10.62 15.07
C LEU A 231 2.68 -11.13 15.28
N TYR A 232 1.93 -11.20 14.20
CA TYR A 232 0.53 -11.61 14.18
C TYR A 232 0.30 -12.62 13.06
N SER A 233 -0.45 -13.69 13.38
CA SER A 233 -0.95 -14.65 12.41
C SER A 233 -2.38 -14.26 12.03
N LEU A 234 -2.66 -14.21 10.73
CA LEU A 234 -3.98 -13.96 10.14
C LEU A 234 -4.52 -15.25 9.53
N GLY A 235 -5.81 -15.50 9.76
CA GLY A 235 -6.53 -16.65 9.20
C GLY A 235 -8.03 -16.53 9.45
N ASP A 236 -8.59 -17.49 10.19
CA ASP A 236 -9.97 -17.47 10.70
C ASP A 236 -10.21 -16.33 11.71
N THR A 237 -9.18 -15.98 12.46
CA THR A 237 -9.09 -14.78 13.29
C THR A 237 -7.65 -14.27 13.31
N LEU A 238 -7.42 -13.15 13.99
CA LEU A 238 -6.08 -12.66 14.27
C LEU A 238 -5.55 -13.26 15.57
N THR A 239 -4.37 -13.87 15.51
CA THR A 239 -3.63 -14.33 16.70
C THR A 239 -2.42 -13.43 16.93
N GLU A 240 -2.30 -12.85 18.13
CA GLU A 240 -1.08 -12.17 18.56
C GLU A 240 -0.06 -13.22 18.99
N VAL A 241 1.01 -13.36 18.20
CA VAL A 241 2.09 -14.34 18.45
C VAL A 241 3.20 -13.70 19.28
N LEU A 242 3.47 -12.41 19.04
CA LEU A 242 4.42 -11.62 19.77
C LEU A 242 3.90 -10.19 19.87
N SER A 243 3.69 -9.71 21.10
CA SER A 243 3.42 -8.29 21.34
C SER A 243 4.64 -7.43 20.97
N PRO A 244 4.47 -6.16 20.57
CA PRO A 244 5.57 -5.32 20.13
C PRO A 244 6.73 -5.26 21.15
N THR A 245 7.91 -5.72 20.72
CA THR A 245 9.13 -5.80 21.53
C THR A 245 10.34 -5.24 20.78
N LEU A 246 11.35 -4.77 21.52
CA LEU A 246 12.62 -4.31 20.95
C LEU A 246 13.53 -5.48 20.52
N SER A 247 13.26 -6.70 21.00
CA SER A 247 14.08 -7.88 20.68
C SER A 247 13.69 -8.48 19.33
N THR A 248 14.44 -8.13 18.29
CA THR A 248 14.34 -8.76 16.96
C THR A 248 14.75 -10.23 17.01
N ASP A 249 15.67 -10.62 17.90
CA ASP A 249 16.02 -12.04 18.14
C ASP A 249 14.83 -12.88 18.62
N THR A 250 14.00 -12.32 19.50
CA THR A 250 12.77 -12.99 19.96
C THR A 250 11.79 -13.15 18.79
N ALA A 251 11.64 -12.11 17.96
CA ALA A 251 10.82 -12.18 16.75
C ALA A 251 11.34 -13.24 15.76
N ARG A 252 12.65 -13.31 15.52
CA ARG A 252 13.28 -14.36 14.67
C ARG A 252 13.04 -15.76 15.23
N SER A 253 13.16 -15.92 16.54
CA SER A 253 12.92 -17.21 17.21
C SER A 253 11.47 -17.67 17.08
N ARG A 254 10.50 -16.75 17.24
CA ARG A 254 9.06 -17.03 17.03
C ARG A 254 8.74 -17.39 15.59
N LEU A 255 9.41 -16.76 14.63
CA LEU A 255 9.22 -17.02 13.21
C LEU A 255 9.80 -18.38 12.77
N ALA A 256 10.88 -18.83 13.42
CA ALA A 256 11.54 -20.11 13.09
C ALA A 256 10.85 -21.33 13.69
N ASP A 257 10.14 -21.17 14.81
CA ASP A 257 9.46 -22.27 15.51
C ASP A 257 8.00 -22.38 15.05
N SER A 258 7.70 -23.49 14.38
CA SER A 258 6.38 -23.78 13.83
C SER A 258 5.28 -23.81 14.89
N SER A 259 5.59 -24.12 16.16
CA SER A 259 4.58 -24.15 17.23
C SER A 259 3.87 -22.81 17.46
N TYR A 260 4.47 -21.70 17.00
CA TYR A 260 3.88 -20.36 17.09
C TYR A 260 2.92 -20.01 15.95
N GLY A 261 2.75 -20.88 14.96
CA GLY A 261 1.69 -20.70 13.96
C GLY A 261 2.03 -19.72 12.83
N LEU A 262 3.28 -19.28 12.68
CA LEU A 262 3.71 -18.31 11.64
C LEU A 262 4.36 -18.95 10.41
N THR A 263 4.46 -20.28 10.38
CA THR A 263 5.12 -21.03 9.32
C THR A 263 4.12 -21.73 8.43
N SER A 264 4.56 -22.14 7.24
CA SER A 264 3.78 -22.96 6.32
C SER A 264 3.37 -24.33 6.91
N ALA A 265 4.08 -24.82 7.93
CA ALA A 265 3.72 -26.06 8.64
C ALA A 265 2.41 -25.96 9.45
N THR A 266 1.94 -24.74 9.72
CA THR A 266 0.87 -24.45 10.67
C THR A 266 -0.23 -23.59 10.08
N SER A 267 -0.66 -23.93 8.87
CA SER A 267 -1.77 -23.26 8.19
C SER A 267 -3.04 -23.21 9.04
N LYS A 268 -3.76 -22.08 8.96
CA LYS A 268 -5.14 -21.94 9.41
C LYS A 268 -6.11 -22.54 8.39
N ALA A 269 -7.39 -22.63 8.75
CA ALA A 269 -8.43 -23.23 7.92
C ALA A 269 -9.12 -22.26 6.93
N ALA A 270 -8.99 -20.95 7.17
CA ALA A 270 -9.68 -19.91 6.41
C ALA A 270 -8.87 -18.61 6.39
N THR A 271 -9.32 -17.66 5.57
CA THR A 271 -8.83 -16.28 5.47
C THR A 271 -10.03 -15.33 5.60
N TYR A 272 -10.27 -14.83 6.80
CA TYR A 272 -11.32 -13.85 7.11
C TYR A 272 -10.69 -12.50 7.41
N PHE A 273 -10.53 -11.67 6.37
CA PHE A 273 -9.94 -10.33 6.53
C PHE A 273 -10.87 -9.39 7.29
N ASP A 274 -12.18 -9.51 7.09
CA ASP A 274 -13.19 -8.73 7.81
C ASP A 274 -13.11 -8.94 9.33
N VAL A 275 -12.91 -10.18 9.76
CA VAL A 275 -12.72 -10.52 11.18
C VAL A 275 -11.32 -10.13 11.66
N SER A 276 -10.28 -10.61 10.96
CA SER A 276 -8.91 -10.47 11.43
C SER A 276 -8.43 -9.02 11.44
N LEU A 277 -8.79 -8.21 10.45
CA LEU A 277 -8.41 -6.79 10.41
C LEU A 277 -9.20 -5.96 11.44
N ALA A 278 -10.44 -6.34 11.75
CA ALA A 278 -11.20 -5.72 12.83
C ALA A 278 -10.56 -5.99 14.21
N THR A 279 -10.09 -7.21 14.45
CA THR A 279 -9.31 -7.53 15.66
C THR A 279 -7.97 -6.82 15.68
N LEU A 280 -7.28 -6.75 14.53
CA LEU A 280 -5.99 -6.06 14.40
C LEU A 280 -6.11 -4.59 14.78
N LYS A 281 -7.16 -3.91 14.33
CA LYS A 281 -7.47 -2.53 14.73
C LYS A 281 -7.44 -2.35 16.25
N GLN A 282 -8.03 -3.27 17.00
CA GLN A 282 -8.06 -3.19 18.47
C GLN A 282 -6.69 -3.40 19.10
N LYS A 283 -5.83 -4.23 18.47
CA LYS A 283 -4.47 -4.52 18.94
C LYS A 283 -3.48 -3.40 18.61
N VAL A 284 -3.62 -2.79 17.44
CA VAL A 284 -2.78 -1.68 16.99
C VAL A 284 -3.14 -0.43 17.78
N GLY A 285 -4.42 -0.03 17.82
CA GLY A 285 -4.89 1.21 18.45
C GLY A 285 -4.33 2.47 17.78
N THR A 286 -4.72 3.66 18.23
CA THR A 286 -4.37 4.93 17.56
C THR A 286 -2.86 5.23 17.52
N GLY A 287 -2.36 5.67 16.37
CA GLY A 287 -0.97 6.09 16.19
C GLY A 287 -0.61 7.35 16.98
N GLY A 288 0.67 7.45 17.37
CA GLY A 288 1.24 8.64 17.99
C GLY A 288 2.09 9.45 17.01
N ASP A 289 2.84 10.42 17.54
CA ASP A 289 3.72 11.32 16.77
C ASP A 289 5.18 10.84 16.69
N GLY A 290 5.49 9.72 17.36
CA GLY A 290 6.82 9.13 17.43
C GLY A 290 7.76 9.82 18.41
N THR A 291 7.33 10.83 19.17
CA THR A 291 8.24 11.61 20.03
C THR A 291 8.71 10.83 21.26
N THR A 292 7.90 9.88 21.75
CA THR A 292 8.21 9.06 22.93
C THR A 292 7.84 7.60 22.71
N SER A 293 8.38 6.71 23.53
CA SER A 293 8.01 5.28 23.50
C SER A 293 6.53 5.02 23.84
N GLY A 294 5.84 5.99 24.44
CA GLY A 294 4.41 5.93 24.75
C GLY A 294 3.51 6.46 23.62
N THR A 295 4.06 7.25 22.69
CA THR A 295 3.37 7.81 21.53
C THR A 295 4.05 7.40 20.22
N PRO A 296 4.34 6.10 19.98
CA PRO A 296 5.09 5.71 18.80
C PRO A 296 4.27 5.92 17.51
N LEU A 297 4.98 6.19 16.41
CA LEU A 297 4.43 6.00 15.08
C LEU A 297 4.16 4.51 14.86
N LYS A 298 3.14 4.19 14.08
CA LYS A 298 2.73 2.80 13.87
C LYS A 298 2.73 2.45 12.39
N LEU A 299 3.37 1.33 12.08
CA LEU A 299 3.40 0.72 10.77
C LEU A 299 2.77 -0.67 10.88
N VAL A 300 1.70 -0.91 10.14
CA VAL A 300 1.16 -2.25 9.92
C VAL A 300 1.71 -2.75 8.59
N LEU A 301 2.36 -3.91 8.61
CA LEU A 301 2.82 -4.59 7.41
C LEU A 301 2.03 -5.88 7.23
N LEU A 302 1.14 -5.92 6.24
CA LEU A 302 0.32 -7.08 5.90
C LEU A 302 0.98 -7.88 4.78
N LEU A 303 1.32 -9.14 5.04
CA LEU A 303 1.86 -10.08 4.07
C LEU A 303 0.77 -11.10 3.73
N THR A 304 0.25 -11.07 2.52
CA THR A 304 -0.92 -11.87 2.14
C THR A 304 -1.00 -12.12 0.65
N ASP A 305 -1.82 -13.07 0.25
CA ASP A 305 -2.28 -13.20 -1.12
C ASP A 305 -3.56 -12.43 -1.45
N GLY A 306 -4.20 -11.82 -0.45
CA GLY A 306 -5.40 -11.01 -0.62
C GLY A 306 -6.67 -11.78 -0.95
N VAL A 307 -6.71 -13.11 -0.80
CA VAL A 307 -7.91 -13.91 -1.10
C VAL A 307 -8.68 -14.25 0.17
N GLN A 308 -9.84 -13.62 0.34
CA GLN A 308 -10.82 -14.03 1.36
C GLN A 308 -11.37 -15.40 0.97
N SER A 309 -11.18 -16.41 1.82
CA SER A 309 -11.61 -17.79 1.51
C SER A 309 -11.86 -18.65 2.74
N GLN A 310 -12.58 -19.76 2.56
CA GLN A 310 -12.88 -20.77 3.58
C GLN A 310 -13.02 -22.15 2.94
N ARG A 311 -12.68 -23.25 3.62
CA ARG A 311 -12.56 -24.57 2.99
C ARG A 311 -13.85 -25.09 2.33
N GLU A 312 -15.02 -24.65 2.79
CA GLU A 312 -16.34 -25.11 2.34
C GLU A 312 -16.59 -24.88 0.84
N TRP A 313 -15.84 -23.99 0.18
CA TRP A 313 -15.96 -23.80 -1.27
C TRP A 313 -15.58 -25.04 -2.10
N VAL A 314 -14.78 -25.97 -1.55
CA VAL A 314 -14.47 -27.26 -2.18
C VAL A 314 -15.23 -28.45 -1.59
N THR A 315 -15.65 -28.40 -0.33
CA THR A 315 -16.26 -29.58 0.35
C THR A 315 -17.79 -29.55 0.39
N ASP A 316 -18.41 -28.37 0.42
CA ASP A 316 -19.82 -28.25 0.77
C ASP A 316 -20.67 -27.81 -0.41
N LYS A 317 -21.71 -28.61 -0.68
CA LYS A 317 -22.77 -28.30 -1.66
C LYS A 317 -22.21 -27.97 -3.06
N VAL A 318 -21.12 -28.63 -3.45
CA VAL A 318 -20.63 -28.61 -4.83
C VAL A 318 -21.45 -29.60 -5.65
N THR A 319 -22.07 -29.11 -6.72
CA THR A 319 -22.85 -29.94 -7.65
C THR A 319 -21.96 -30.37 -8.81
N TRP A 320 -21.96 -31.66 -9.11
CA TRP A 320 -21.17 -32.26 -10.18
C TRP A 320 -22.09 -32.75 -11.30
N ASP A 321 -21.68 -32.54 -12.56
CA ASP A 321 -22.36 -33.16 -13.68
C ASP A 321 -22.03 -34.66 -13.79
N LYS A 322 -22.72 -35.35 -14.70
CA LYS A 322 -22.50 -36.78 -14.99
C LYS A 322 -21.10 -37.13 -15.50
N ASN A 323 -20.31 -36.13 -15.91
CA ASN A 323 -18.96 -36.29 -16.43
C ASN A 323 -17.89 -35.96 -15.36
N GLY A 324 -18.30 -35.67 -14.12
CA GLY A 324 -17.40 -35.31 -13.03
C GLY A 324 -16.90 -33.87 -13.09
N ASN A 325 -17.57 -32.97 -13.81
CA ASN A 325 -17.26 -31.54 -13.80
C ASN A 325 -18.08 -30.82 -12.72
N ALA A 326 -17.43 -29.99 -11.92
CA ALA A 326 -18.13 -29.11 -10.98
C ALA A 326 -18.93 -28.05 -11.76
N THR A 327 -20.21 -27.89 -11.43
CA THR A 327 -21.15 -27.00 -12.14
C THR A 327 -21.64 -25.83 -11.30
N SER A 328 -21.77 -26.01 -9.98
CA SER A 328 -22.11 -24.93 -9.05
C SER A 328 -21.60 -25.26 -7.65
N GLY A 329 -21.41 -24.23 -6.81
CA GLY A 329 -21.05 -24.38 -5.41
C GLY A 329 -21.52 -23.20 -4.57
N ALA A 330 -22.08 -23.48 -3.40
CA ALA A 330 -22.76 -22.50 -2.56
C ALA A 330 -21.83 -21.39 -2.02
N TYR A 331 -20.53 -21.68 -1.91
CA TYR A 331 -19.53 -20.76 -1.36
C TYR A 331 -18.61 -20.19 -2.43
N TRP A 332 -18.82 -20.48 -3.71
CA TRP A 332 -17.92 -20.02 -4.77
C TRP A 332 -17.89 -18.50 -4.87
N ASN A 333 -19.01 -17.81 -4.68
CA ASN A 333 -19.05 -16.34 -4.65
C ASN A 333 -18.42 -15.74 -3.38
N LYS A 334 -18.25 -16.54 -2.32
CA LYS A 334 -17.62 -16.15 -1.04
C LYS A 334 -16.09 -16.09 -1.14
N VAL A 335 -15.49 -16.77 -2.10
CA VAL A 335 -14.06 -16.64 -2.40
C VAL A 335 -13.82 -15.38 -3.24
N ALA A 336 -13.23 -14.34 -2.67
CA ALA A 336 -13.08 -13.05 -3.35
C ALA A 336 -11.83 -12.31 -2.89
N PRO A 337 -11.37 -11.28 -3.62
CA PRO A 337 -10.34 -10.38 -3.12
C PRO A 337 -10.78 -9.69 -1.83
N LEU A 338 -9.81 -9.38 -0.95
CA LEU A 338 -9.97 -8.54 0.24
C LEU A 338 -10.73 -7.27 -0.10
N ASN A 339 -11.70 -6.87 0.73
CA ASN A 339 -12.33 -5.55 0.62
C ASN A 339 -11.42 -4.46 1.20
N PRO A 340 -10.95 -3.49 0.39
CA PRO A 340 -10.05 -2.44 0.86
C PRO A 340 -10.62 -1.58 1.99
N ALA A 341 -11.96 -1.51 2.11
CA ALA A 341 -12.63 -0.78 3.17
C ALA A 341 -12.32 -1.35 4.57
N TRP A 342 -11.98 -2.63 4.69
CA TRP A 342 -11.59 -3.21 5.98
C TRP A 342 -10.24 -2.69 6.47
N CYS A 343 -9.39 -2.20 5.56
CA CYS A 343 -8.12 -1.56 5.90
C CYS A 343 -8.30 -0.07 6.23
N ALA A 344 -9.43 0.56 5.85
CA ALA A 344 -9.66 1.99 6.06
C ALA A 344 -9.51 2.39 7.52
N TYR A 345 -10.01 1.55 8.44
CA TYR A 345 -9.95 1.84 9.86
C TYR A 345 -8.53 1.92 10.44
N LEU A 346 -7.56 1.20 9.87
CA LEU A 346 -6.15 1.33 10.26
C LEU A 346 -5.57 2.63 9.73
N LYS A 347 -5.92 3.00 8.49
CA LYS A 347 -5.49 4.26 7.87
C LYS A 347 -6.06 5.49 8.59
N ASP A 348 -7.29 5.40 9.08
CA ASP A 348 -8.00 6.49 9.77
C ASP A 348 -7.44 6.76 11.19
N GLN A 349 -6.68 5.83 11.76
CA GLN A 349 -6.12 5.94 13.12
C GLN A 349 -4.73 6.61 13.17
N SER A 350 -4.34 7.31 12.08
CA SER A 350 -2.99 7.83 11.86
C SER A 350 -1.91 6.75 11.80
N ASP A 351 -2.30 5.50 11.52
CA ASP A 351 -1.37 4.40 11.29
C ASP A 351 -1.05 4.30 9.80
N THR A 352 0.15 3.80 9.50
CA THR A 352 0.57 3.52 8.13
C THR A 352 0.34 2.06 7.80
N MET A 353 -0.40 1.77 6.73
CA MET A 353 -0.66 0.42 6.23
C MET A 353 0.20 0.15 5.00
N ALA A 354 1.08 -0.84 5.12
CA ALA A 354 1.88 -1.39 4.04
C ALA A 354 1.38 -2.81 3.71
N VAL A 355 1.39 -3.15 2.43
CA VAL A 355 0.91 -4.45 1.95
C VAL A 355 1.94 -5.07 1.04
N LEU A 356 2.37 -6.29 1.39
CA LEU A 356 3.14 -7.17 0.53
C LEU A 356 2.24 -8.25 -0.01
N TYR A 357 2.05 -8.24 -1.32
CA TYR A 357 1.31 -9.24 -2.05
C TYR A 357 2.24 -10.39 -2.45
N THR A 358 2.14 -11.52 -1.76
CA THR A 358 2.73 -12.77 -2.25
C THR A 358 1.88 -13.25 -3.42
N GLU A 359 2.39 -13.26 -4.65
CA GLU A 359 1.54 -13.34 -5.86
C GLU A 359 0.78 -14.66 -6.03
N TYR A 360 -0.49 -14.60 -6.45
CA TYR A 360 -1.35 -15.77 -6.68
C TYR A 360 -1.17 -16.29 -8.09
N LEU A 361 -0.22 -17.21 -8.24
CA LEU A 361 0.06 -17.82 -9.52
C LEU A 361 -1.14 -18.66 -10.02
N PRO A 362 -1.50 -18.55 -11.31
CA PRO A 362 -2.72 -19.14 -11.84
C PRO A 362 -2.67 -20.67 -11.95
N LEU A 363 -3.80 -21.32 -11.66
CA LEU A 363 -3.98 -22.76 -11.76
C LEU A 363 -5.02 -23.12 -12.84
N THR A 364 -4.70 -22.82 -14.10
CA THR A 364 -5.69 -22.84 -15.20
C THR A 364 -6.31 -24.22 -15.49
N SER A 365 -5.64 -25.32 -15.12
CA SER A 365 -6.19 -26.67 -15.22
C SER A 365 -7.15 -27.03 -14.08
N ASP A 366 -6.99 -26.41 -12.91
CA ASP A 366 -7.73 -26.75 -11.70
C ASP A 366 -9.19 -26.25 -11.76
N TRP A 367 -10.13 -27.16 -11.47
CA TRP A 367 -11.56 -26.84 -11.51
C TRP A 367 -11.93 -25.84 -10.42
N GLY A 368 -11.30 -25.94 -9.25
CA GLY A 368 -11.63 -25.13 -8.08
C GLY A 368 -11.21 -23.69 -8.27
N TYR A 369 -9.99 -23.48 -8.76
CA TYR A 369 -9.48 -22.22 -9.22
C TYR A 369 -10.40 -21.61 -10.29
N LYS A 370 -10.75 -22.35 -11.35
CA LYS A 370 -11.65 -21.86 -12.42
C LYS A 370 -13.01 -21.44 -11.88
N ALA A 371 -13.56 -22.14 -10.89
CA ALA A 371 -14.84 -21.83 -10.26
C ALA A 371 -14.78 -20.62 -9.31
N THR A 372 -13.60 -20.29 -8.79
CA THR A 372 -13.41 -19.27 -7.75
C THR A 372 -12.46 -18.15 -8.17
N VAL A 373 -11.19 -18.19 -7.76
CA VAL A 373 -10.18 -17.13 -7.96
C VAL A 373 -9.92 -16.85 -9.44
N GLY A 374 -10.00 -17.87 -10.30
CA GLY A 374 -9.92 -17.77 -11.75
C GLY A 374 -11.21 -17.30 -12.44
N SER A 375 -12.33 -17.23 -11.71
CA SER A 375 -13.61 -16.73 -12.22
C SER A 375 -13.65 -15.20 -12.18
N THR A 376 -14.71 -14.61 -12.75
CA THR A 376 -14.84 -13.15 -12.86
C THR A 376 -15.24 -12.48 -11.55
N MET A 377 -14.92 -11.19 -11.39
CA MET A 377 -15.41 -10.38 -10.28
C MET A 377 -16.94 -10.26 -10.25
N ALA A 378 -17.59 -10.27 -11.42
CA ALA A 378 -19.06 -10.28 -11.52
C ALA A 378 -19.67 -11.49 -10.79
N SER A 379 -19.09 -12.68 -10.98
CA SER A 379 -19.57 -13.92 -10.35
C SER A 379 -19.37 -13.96 -8.83
N ALA A 380 -18.48 -13.13 -8.27
CA ALA A 380 -18.31 -13.01 -6.82
C ALA A 380 -19.48 -12.28 -6.14
N ASN A 381 -20.26 -11.50 -6.91
CA ASN A 381 -21.27 -10.59 -6.37
C ASN A 381 -20.70 -9.73 -5.21
N TRP A 382 -19.46 -9.26 -5.39
CA TRP A 382 -18.57 -8.84 -4.31
C TRP A 382 -19.17 -7.78 -3.37
N LYS A 383 -19.94 -6.84 -3.91
CA LYS A 383 -20.67 -5.82 -3.14
C LYS A 383 -21.68 -6.43 -2.16
N ASN A 384 -22.49 -7.38 -2.60
CA ASN A 384 -23.50 -8.00 -1.74
C ASN A 384 -22.89 -9.08 -0.84
N THR A 385 -21.82 -9.72 -1.30
CA THR A 385 -21.16 -10.81 -0.55
C THR A 385 -20.31 -10.26 0.59
N TRP A 386 -19.55 -9.20 0.35
CA TRP A 386 -18.49 -8.69 1.24
C TRP A 386 -18.44 -7.16 1.36
N GLY A 387 -19.43 -6.45 0.83
CA GLY A 387 -19.45 -4.98 0.86
C GLY A 387 -18.41 -4.30 -0.05
N GLY A 388 -17.75 -5.07 -0.93
CA GLY A 388 -16.67 -4.55 -1.77
C GLY A 388 -17.17 -3.62 -2.88
N THR A 389 -16.38 -2.61 -3.22
CA THR A 389 -16.66 -1.71 -4.34
C THR A 389 -15.55 -1.81 -5.37
N MET A 390 -15.92 -2.10 -6.62
CA MET A 390 -14.97 -2.16 -7.73
C MET A 390 -14.33 -0.79 -7.98
N GLN A 391 -13.04 -0.78 -8.28
CA GLN A 391 -12.32 0.42 -8.69
C GLN A 391 -12.90 0.96 -9.99
N SER A 392 -13.07 2.27 -10.05
CA SER A 392 -13.60 2.95 -11.23
C SER A 392 -12.77 2.63 -12.48
N GLY A 393 -13.46 2.32 -13.58
CA GLY A 393 -12.83 1.98 -14.86
C GLY A 393 -12.39 0.52 -15.02
N VAL A 394 -12.46 -0.31 -13.96
CA VAL A 394 -12.12 -1.74 -14.05
C VAL A 394 -13.37 -2.57 -14.40
N SER A 395 -13.27 -3.39 -15.45
CA SER A 395 -14.37 -4.26 -15.89
C SER A 395 -14.69 -5.34 -14.86
N THR A 396 -15.97 -5.62 -14.60
CA THR A 396 -16.41 -6.74 -13.75
C THR A 396 -16.14 -8.12 -14.36
N SER A 397 -15.74 -8.18 -15.64
CA SER A 397 -15.31 -9.41 -16.31
C SER A 397 -13.85 -9.78 -16.01
N ILE A 398 -13.08 -8.90 -15.36
CA ILE A 398 -11.73 -9.23 -14.87
C ILE A 398 -11.80 -10.44 -13.94
N THR A 399 -10.79 -11.30 -13.97
CA THR A 399 -10.71 -12.42 -13.03
C THR A 399 -10.52 -11.91 -11.60
N ARG A 400 -10.97 -12.66 -10.60
CA ARG A 400 -10.75 -12.29 -9.19
C ARG A 400 -9.26 -12.24 -8.90
N ARG A 401 -8.46 -13.18 -9.43
CA ARG A 401 -6.99 -13.19 -9.38
C ARG A 401 -6.40 -11.85 -9.83
N ASP A 402 -6.76 -11.41 -11.03
CA ASP A 402 -6.20 -10.19 -11.64
C ASP A 402 -6.71 -8.91 -10.95
N TYR A 403 -7.79 -9.01 -10.18
CA TYR A 403 -8.28 -7.90 -9.38
C TYR A 403 -7.58 -7.77 -8.02
N ILE A 404 -6.92 -8.83 -7.52
CA ILE A 404 -6.23 -8.83 -6.21
C ILE A 404 -5.26 -7.65 -6.06
N PRO A 405 -4.36 -7.34 -7.03
CA PRO A 405 -3.41 -6.23 -6.86
C PRO A 405 -4.09 -4.87 -6.69
N TYR A 406 -5.23 -4.64 -7.35
CA TYR A 406 -6.01 -3.41 -7.17
C TYR A 406 -6.57 -3.31 -5.74
N ALA A 407 -7.18 -4.38 -5.26
CA ALA A 407 -7.72 -4.44 -3.91
C ALA A 407 -6.64 -4.25 -2.82
N LEU A 408 -5.49 -4.92 -2.98
CA LEU A 408 -4.38 -4.80 -2.04
C LEU A 408 -3.70 -3.43 -2.13
N SER A 409 -3.57 -2.84 -3.32
CA SER A 409 -3.06 -1.48 -3.48
C SER A 409 -3.97 -0.43 -2.84
N ASP A 410 -5.30 -0.62 -2.90
CA ASP A 410 -6.26 0.29 -2.25
C ASP A 410 -6.33 0.08 -0.73
N CYS A 411 -5.95 -1.10 -0.24
CA CYS A 411 -5.82 -1.40 1.19
C CYS A 411 -4.63 -0.65 1.81
N ALA A 412 -3.50 -0.54 1.10
CA ALA A 412 -2.34 0.22 1.54
C ALA A 412 -2.65 1.73 1.73
N SER A 413 -1.89 2.41 2.59
CA SER A 413 -2.06 3.86 2.83
C SER A 413 -1.65 4.69 1.61
N SER A 414 -0.77 4.17 0.76
CA SER A 414 -0.43 4.76 -0.53
C SER A 414 0.03 3.68 -1.50
N LYS A 415 -0.01 3.97 -2.80
CA LYS A 415 0.42 3.02 -3.84
C LYS A 415 1.89 2.61 -3.72
N SER A 416 2.75 3.45 -3.14
CA SER A 416 4.16 3.12 -2.94
C SER A 416 4.39 2.20 -1.72
N LEU A 417 3.38 2.05 -0.86
CA LEU A 417 3.38 1.11 0.26
C LEU A 417 2.71 -0.23 -0.12
N PHE A 418 2.48 -0.45 -1.41
CA PHE A 418 2.04 -1.73 -1.97
C PHE A 418 3.17 -2.33 -2.81
N ILE A 419 3.51 -3.57 -2.54
CA ILE A 419 4.52 -4.33 -3.30
C ILE A 419 3.88 -5.62 -3.79
N SER A 420 4.04 -5.89 -5.08
CA SER A 420 3.81 -7.22 -5.63
C SER A 420 5.12 -7.99 -5.62
N ALA A 421 5.05 -9.24 -5.21
CA ALA A 421 6.18 -10.12 -5.11
C ALA A 421 5.90 -11.45 -5.81
N ALA A 422 6.57 -11.69 -6.93
CA ALA A 422 6.54 -12.97 -7.63
C ALA A 422 7.69 -13.89 -7.19
N SER A 423 8.72 -13.35 -6.53
CA SER A 423 9.90 -14.10 -6.07
C SER A 423 10.51 -13.56 -4.77
N SER A 424 11.32 -14.38 -4.08
CA SER A 424 12.04 -13.97 -2.86
C SER A 424 13.00 -12.80 -3.09
N THR A 425 13.57 -12.65 -4.30
CA THR A 425 14.49 -11.55 -4.62
C THR A 425 13.76 -10.22 -4.81
N GLU A 426 12.59 -10.24 -5.46
CA GLU A 426 11.73 -9.07 -5.59
C GLU A 426 11.18 -8.61 -4.24
N ILE A 427 11.00 -9.55 -3.31
CA ILE A 427 10.57 -9.29 -1.93
C ILE A 427 11.63 -8.53 -1.15
N THR A 428 12.87 -9.02 -1.14
CA THR A 428 13.95 -8.37 -0.41
C THR A 428 14.18 -6.96 -0.94
N ALA A 429 14.15 -6.78 -2.26
CA ALA A 429 14.29 -5.46 -2.89
C ALA A 429 13.09 -4.55 -2.59
N GLY A 430 11.86 -5.07 -2.72
CA GLY A 430 10.64 -4.34 -2.45
C GLY A 430 10.52 -3.90 -1.00
N LEU A 431 10.69 -4.82 -0.04
CA LEU A 431 10.59 -4.50 1.40
C LEU A 431 11.67 -3.54 1.85
N SER A 432 12.90 -3.68 1.35
CA SER A 432 13.96 -2.71 1.60
C SER A 432 13.54 -1.33 1.10
N ALA A 433 12.98 -1.24 -0.11
CA ALA A 433 12.49 0.02 -0.65
C ALA A 433 11.33 0.60 0.18
N LEU A 434 10.32 -0.21 0.55
CA LEU A 434 9.16 0.25 1.32
C LEU A 434 9.54 0.67 2.74
N PHE A 435 10.33 -0.13 3.44
CA PHE A 435 10.73 0.20 4.81
C PHE A 435 11.67 1.41 4.82
N THR A 436 12.60 1.50 3.87
CA THR A 436 13.44 2.70 3.69
C THR A 436 12.60 3.93 3.35
N GLN A 437 11.61 3.79 2.47
CA GLN A 437 10.70 4.87 2.11
C GLN A 437 9.87 5.31 3.32
N TYR A 438 9.32 4.37 4.09
CA TYR A 438 8.58 4.68 5.30
C TYR A 438 9.46 5.43 6.30
N LEU A 439 10.64 4.90 6.62
CA LEU A 439 11.59 5.56 7.52
C LEU A 439 12.02 6.93 7.00
N SER A 440 12.11 7.12 5.68
CA SER A 440 12.40 8.42 5.07
C SER A 440 11.21 9.38 5.17
N SER A 441 9.98 8.88 5.00
CA SER A 441 8.77 9.69 5.15
C SER A 441 8.53 10.14 6.59
N VAL A 442 8.89 9.29 7.57
CA VAL A 442 8.85 9.62 9.00
C VAL A 442 9.85 10.72 9.36
N ARG A 443 10.90 10.92 8.58
CA ARG A 443 11.82 12.05 8.77
C ARG A 443 11.22 13.38 8.32
N LEU A 444 10.23 13.38 7.43
CA LEU A 444 9.47 14.58 7.03
C LEU A 444 8.33 14.78 8.03
N THR A 445 8.45 15.72 8.96
CA THR A 445 7.36 16.05 9.90
C THR A 445 7.09 17.54 9.92
N GLN A 446 5.99 17.92 9.26
CA GLN A 446 5.23 19.20 9.25
C GLN A 446 6.03 20.51 9.27
#